data_AF-A0A1G7FDG0-F1
#
_entry.id   AF-A0A1G7FDG0-F1
#
_cell.length_a   1.000
_cell.length_b   1.000
_cell.length_c   1.000
_cell.angle_alpha   90.00
_cell.angle_beta   90.00
_cell.angle_gamma   90.00
#
_symmetry.space_group_name_H-M   'P 1'
#
loop_
_entity.id
_entity.type
_entity.pdbx_description
1 polymer ?
#
loop_
_entity_poly.entity_id
_entity_poly.type
_entity_poly.pdbx_seq_one_letter_code
_entity_poly.pdbx_strand_id
1 'polypeptide(L)'
;MQVTTVGLDLAKTIFHVHGVTEGGEVAFNRPLRRAQVLGFFERLSPCLIGIEACASSHHWGRELSKLGLTVRLMPPMYVKPYVKRGKSDAVDAEAICEAVTRPTMRFVEIKSEDQQALLSLHRARDFVVRQRTQLINMLRSRPAEFGIAIARGVARAIDFAKGIIDGKQSGLPELAQDVLRGLSRQRVELHNRLRWYEITMRIQARLSRQAQLLQTIPGVGPVTASAVAATIGSGHQFKSGRKCASFRRNRAGKTLGRSATRRPPPKANCGDAGSHRWRSHRGGRRYFRRMRTSDDLAPSQQSLMEGMNSPDDPGNLTLIGNPPSIR
;
A
#
# COMPACT_ATOMS: atom_id res chain seq x y z
N MET A 1 6.51 16.39 -37.10
CA MET A 1 7.59 15.84 -36.25
C MET A 1 7.01 14.74 -35.37
N GLN A 2 7.50 13.51 -35.46
CA GLN A 2 6.99 12.40 -34.67
C GLN A 2 7.69 12.34 -33.32
N VAL A 3 6.91 12.36 -32.24
CA VAL A 3 7.40 12.30 -30.86
C VAL A 3 7.57 10.84 -30.48
N THR A 4 8.75 10.45 -30.03
CA THR A 4 9.08 9.05 -29.70
C THR A 4 9.09 8.81 -28.21
N THR A 5 9.53 9.80 -27.42
CA THR A 5 9.63 9.71 -25.97
C THR A 5 9.09 10.97 -25.30
N VAL A 6 8.35 10.77 -24.21
CA VAL A 6 7.80 11.85 -23.39
C VAL A 6 8.15 11.61 -21.92
N GLY A 7 8.71 12.61 -21.26
CA GLY A 7 8.76 12.71 -19.81
C GLY A 7 7.56 13.48 -19.30
N LEU A 8 6.83 12.88 -18.35
CA LEU A 8 5.68 13.49 -17.69
C LEU A 8 5.96 13.60 -16.19
N ASP A 9 6.13 14.83 -15.72
CA ASP A 9 6.19 15.14 -14.30
C ASP A 9 4.78 15.43 -13.74
N LEU A 10 4.46 14.80 -12.62
CA LEU A 10 3.11 14.80 -12.05
C LEU A 10 3.05 15.65 -10.78
N ALA A 11 2.20 16.67 -10.81
CA ALA A 11 1.86 17.46 -9.61
C ALA A 11 0.39 17.31 -9.22
N LYS A 12 -0.11 18.20 -8.35
CA LYS A 12 -1.52 18.21 -7.92
C LYS A 12 -2.45 18.73 -9.03
N THR A 13 -2.08 19.82 -9.69
CA THR A 13 -2.95 20.59 -10.60
C THR A 13 -2.34 20.85 -11.97
N ILE A 14 -1.07 21.24 -12.02
CA ILE A 14 -0.32 21.54 -13.24
C ILE A 14 0.81 20.53 -13.35
N PHE A 15 0.77 19.72 -14.40
CA PHE A 15 1.82 18.77 -14.73
C PHE A 15 2.78 19.44 -15.70
N HIS A 16 3.91 18.81 -15.96
CA HIS A 16 4.82 19.29 -16.98
C HIS A 16 5.18 18.17 -17.94
N VAL A 17 5.12 18.48 -19.24
CA VAL A 17 5.41 17.52 -20.31
C VAL A 17 6.62 17.97 -21.09
N HIS A 18 7.53 17.02 -21.33
CA HIS A 18 8.71 17.21 -22.15
C HIS A 18 8.76 16.08 -23.19
N GLY A 19 8.67 16.41 -24.47
CA GLY A 19 8.63 15.45 -25.57
C GLY A 19 9.80 15.63 -26.52
N VAL A 20 10.43 14.52 -26.91
CA VAL A 20 11.55 14.50 -27.86
C VAL A 20 11.25 13.59 -29.05
N THR A 21 11.87 13.91 -30.18
CA THR A 21 11.86 13.10 -31.40
C THR A 21 12.93 12.01 -31.34
N GLU A 22 12.98 11.15 -32.36
CA GLU A 22 14.02 10.13 -32.50
C GLU A 22 15.45 10.71 -32.51
N GLY A 23 15.63 11.88 -33.13
CA GLY A 23 16.91 12.61 -33.15
C GLY A 23 17.27 13.31 -31.84
N GLY A 24 16.41 13.24 -30.81
CA GLY A 24 16.60 13.93 -29.54
C GLY A 24 16.22 15.42 -29.57
N GLU A 25 15.60 15.90 -30.64
CA GLU A 25 15.11 17.27 -30.73
C GLU A 25 13.85 17.46 -29.89
N VAL A 26 13.78 18.58 -29.16
CA VAL A 26 12.65 18.88 -28.28
C VAL A 26 11.45 19.33 -29.12
N ALA A 27 10.43 18.48 -29.20
CA ALA A 27 9.18 18.79 -29.90
C ALA A 27 8.27 19.69 -29.05
N PHE A 28 8.27 19.52 -27.73
CA PHE A 28 7.56 20.38 -26.79
C PHE A 28 8.15 20.30 -25.39
N ASN A 29 8.08 21.40 -24.65
CA ASN A 29 8.38 21.47 -23.22
C ASN A 29 7.45 22.51 -22.58
N ARG A 30 6.39 22.07 -21.91
CA ARG A 30 5.35 22.99 -21.43
C ARG A 30 4.52 22.46 -20.25
N PRO A 31 3.93 23.36 -19.45
CA PRO A 31 2.96 22.96 -18.44
C PRO A 31 1.66 22.45 -19.08
N LEU A 32 1.00 21.52 -18.40
CA LEU A 32 -0.24 20.89 -18.82
C LEU A 32 -1.19 20.77 -17.62
N ARG A 33 -2.39 21.36 -17.70
CA ARG A 33 -3.36 21.22 -16.61
C ARG A 33 -3.86 19.79 -16.53
N ARG A 34 -4.16 19.32 -15.32
CA ARG A 34 -4.66 17.96 -15.06
C ARG A 34 -5.81 17.54 -16.00
N ALA A 35 -6.78 18.43 -16.25
CA ALA A 35 -7.93 18.16 -17.11
C ALA A 35 -7.58 18.01 -18.61
N GLN A 36 -6.45 18.55 -19.04
CA GLN A 36 -6.01 18.56 -20.44
C GLN A 36 -5.14 17.34 -20.79
N VAL A 37 -4.77 16.51 -19.81
CA VAL A 37 -3.78 15.44 -19.98
C VAL A 37 -4.24 14.41 -21.00
N LEU A 38 -5.43 13.84 -20.84
CA LEU A 38 -5.91 12.80 -21.76
C LEU A 38 -6.07 13.33 -23.18
N GLY A 39 -6.77 14.46 -23.35
CA GLY A 39 -6.93 15.08 -24.67
C GLY A 39 -5.61 15.51 -25.32
N PHE A 40 -4.56 15.80 -24.54
CA PHE A 40 -3.23 16.05 -25.09
C PHE A 40 -2.59 14.77 -25.64
N PHE A 41 -2.64 13.68 -24.88
CA PHE A 41 -2.02 12.41 -25.25
C PHE A 41 -2.80 11.61 -26.31
N GLU A 42 -4.11 11.80 -26.42
CA GLU A 42 -4.95 11.23 -27.49
C GLU A 42 -4.52 11.67 -28.91
N ARG A 43 -3.92 12.86 -29.02
CA ARG A 43 -3.44 13.41 -30.29
C ARG A 43 -2.03 12.94 -30.67
N LEU A 44 -1.34 12.23 -29.77
CA LEU A 44 0.00 11.74 -30.03
C LEU A 44 -0.05 10.35 -30.67
N SER A 45 0.87 10.08 -31.58
CA SER A 45 1.11 8.73 -32.07
C SER A 45 1.71 7.85 -30.94
N PRO A 46 1.61 6.51 -31.03
CA PRO A 46 2.16 5.61 -30.02
C PRO A 46 3.62 5.94 -29.71
N CYS A 47 3.89 6.30 -28.45
CA CYS A 47 5.21 6.71 -27.97
C CYS A 47 5.49 6.16 -26.57
N LEU A 48 6.75 6.26 -26.14
CA LEU A 48 7.21 5.87 -24.81
C LEU A 48 7.01 7.01 -23.82
N ILE A 49 6.32 6.76 -22.71
CA ILE A 49 6.08 7.75 -21.66
C ILE A 49 6.80 7.32 -20.38
N GLY A 50 7.73 8.15 -19.93
CA GLY A 50 8.33 8.07 -18.60
C GLY A 50 7.50 8.85 -17.59
N ILE A 51 7.27 8.26 -16.41
CA ILE A 51 6.63 8.94 -15.28
C ILE A 51 7.39 8.59 -14.00
N GLU A 52 7.67 9.59 -13.16
CA GLU A 52 8.18 9.31 -11.82
C GLU A 52 7.08 8.66 -10.93
N ALA A 53 7.44 7.61 -10.21
CA ALA A 53 6.51 6.87 -9.37
C ALA A 53 6.11 7.68 -8.12
N CYS A 54 4.91 8.27 -8.17
CA CYS A 54 4.29 9.05 -7.10
C CYS A 54 2.92 8.47 -6.70
N ALA A 55 2.13 9.21 -5.91
CA ALA A 55 0.83 8.75 -5.44
C ALA A 55 -0.20 8.54 -6.57
N SER A 56 -0.19 9.40 -7.59
CA SER A 56 -1.13 9.40 -8.72
C SER A 56 -0.58 8.69 -9.96
N SER A 57 0.69 8.28 -9.98
CA SER A 57 1.35 7.73 -11.17
C SER A 57 0.73 6.42 -11.65
N HIS A 58 0.20 5.59 -10.74
CA HIS A 58 -0.47 4.35 -11.13
C HIS A 58 -1.78 4.60 -11.90
N HIS A 59 -2.56 5.60 -11.48
CA HIS A 59 -3.78 6.00 -12.18
C HIS A 59 -3.45 6.54 -13.58
N TRP A 60 -2.52 7.50 -13.67
CA TRP A 60 -2.10 8.03 -14.97
C TRP A 60 -1.44 6.99 -15.87
N GLY A 61 -0.67 6.07 -15.28
CA GLY A 61 -0.14 4.94 -16.02
C GLY A 61 -1.22 4.11 -16.69
N ARG A 62 -2.32 3.80 -15.97
CA ARG A 62 -3.44 3.07 -16.57
C ARG A 62 -4.17 3.87 -17.64
N GLU A 63 -4.53 5.13 -17.36
CA GLU A 63 -5.29 5.94 -18.32
C GLU A 63 -4.51 6.17 -19.61
N LEU A 64 -3.21 6.47 -19.53
CA LEU A 64 -2.38 6.66 -20.71
C LEU A 64 -2.13 5.34 -21.46
N SER A 65 -2.02 4.21 -20.75
CA SER A 65 -1.93 2.89 -21.41
C SER A 65 -3.20 2.50 -22.18
N LYS A 66 -4.39 2.94 -21.75
CA LYS A 66 -5.64 2.72 -22.51
C LYS A 66 -5.64 3.42 -23.87
N LEU A 67 -4.88 4.51 -24.01
CA LEU A 67 -4.69 5.24 -25.27
C LEU A 67 -3.68 4.57 -26.22
N GLY A 68 -3.18 3.36 -25.89
CA GLY A 68 -2.18 2.65 -26.69
C GLY A 68 -0.74 3.14 -26.48
N LEU A 69 -0.50 3.98 -25.48
CA LEU A 69 0.82 4.54 -25.18
C LEU A 69 1.63 3.58 -24.30
N THR A 70 2.93 3.47 -24.54
CA THR A 70 3.82 2.62 -23.74
C THR A 70 4.27 3.39 -22.51
N VAL A 71 3.69 3.11 -21.34
CA VAL A 71 4.00 3.84 -20.10
C VAL A 71 4.96 3.06 -19.21
N ARG A 72 5.98 3.75 -18.68
CA ARG A 72 6.97 3.20 -17.76
C ARG A 72 7.12 4.08 -16.53
N LEU A 73 6.76 3.53 -15.37
CA LEU A 73 6.94 4.22 -14.09
C LEU A 73 8.36 4.01 -13.54
N MET A 74 9.02 5.05 -13.04
CA MET A 74 10.38 4.97 -12.51
C MET A 74 10.44 5.37 -11.04
N PRO A 75 11.17 4.65 -10.18
CA PRO A 75 11.43 5.10 -8.82
C PRO A 75 12.14 6.47 -8.79
N PRO A 76 11.73 7.40 -7.90
CA PRO A 76 12.36 8.72 -7.76
C PRO A 76 13.88 8.71 -7.64
N MET A 77 14.40 7.71 -6.93
CA MET A 77 15.86 7.56 -6.72
C MET A 77 16.64 7.31 -8.01
N TYR A 78 15.99 6.82 -9.07
CA TYR A 78 16.64 6.60 -10.38
C TYR A 78 16.42 7.76 -11.35
N VAL A 79 15.43 8.63 -11.10
CA VAL A 79 15.23 9.86 -11.88
C VAL A 79 16.16 10.96 -11.38
N LYS A 80 16.34 11.06 -10.05
CA LYS A 80 17.16 12.11 -9.41
C LYS A 80 18.55 12.36 -10.04
N PRO A 81 19.34 11.34 -10.45
CA PRO A 81 20.64 11.58 -11.09
C PRO A 81 20.58 12.32 -12.43
N TYR A 82 19.42 12.37 -13.09
CA TYR A 82 19.20 13.03 -14.37
C TYR A 82 18.70 14.47 -14.22
N VAL A 83 18.36 14.90 -12.99
CA VAL A 83 17.90 16.26 -12.72
C VAL A 83 19.09 17.22 -12.77
N LYS A 84 19.08 18.12 -13.76
CA LYS A 84 20.09 19.17 -13.93
C LYS A 84 19.96 20.24 -12.83
N ARG A 85 20.92 21.17 -12.76
CA ARG A 85 20.96 22.19 -11.70
C ARG A 85 19.72 23.09 -11.76
N GLY A 86 19.09 23.32 -10.60
CA GLY A 86 17.87 24.12 -10.47
C GLY A 86 16.62 23.26 -10.38
N LYS A 87 15.73 23.57 -9.43
CA LYS A 87 14.49 22.82 -9.22
C LYS A 87 13.36 23.48 -9.99
N SER A 88 12.90 22.85 -11.06
CA SER A 88 11.68 23.23 -11.77
C SER A 88 11.01 22.01 -12.39
N ASP A 89 9.69 22.05 -12.50
CA ASP A 89 8.90 20.95 -13.08
C ASP A 89 9.31 20.66 -14.54
N ALA A 90 9.82 21.67 -15.27
CA ALA A 90 10.37 21.51 -16.61
C ALA A 90 11.65 20.67 -16.64
N VAL A 91 12.57 20.91 -15.70
CA VAL A 91 13.81 20.14 -15.57
C VAL A 91 13.51 18.73 -15.09
N ASP A 92 12.53 18.57 -14.20
CA ASP A 92 12.09 17.25 -13.72
C ASP A 92 11.46 16.43 -14.86
N ALA A 93 10.61 17.03 -15.71
CA ALA A 93 10.04 16.37 -16.89
C ALA A 93 11.10 15.97 -17.92
N GLU A 94 12.09 16.83 -18.17
CA GLU A 94 13.24 16.52 -19.04
C GLU A 94 14.05 15.34 -18.47
N ALA A 95 14.37 15.37 -17.17
CA ALA A 95 15.10 14.30 -16.49
C ALA A 95 14.36 12.95 -16.57
N ILE A 96 13.03 12.96 -16.44
CA ILE A 96 12.19 11.77 -16.63
C ILE A 96 12.26 11.28 -18.08
N CYS A 97 12.19 12.18 -19.06
CA CYS A 97 12.31 11.85 -20.48
C CYS A 97 13.66 11.19 -20.79
N GLU A 98 14.75 11.71 -20.21
CA GLU A 98 16.08 11.14 -20.40
C GLU A 98 16.22 9.78 -19.69
N ALA A 99 15.73 9.66 -18.46
CA ALA A 99 15.87 8.47 -17.64
C ALA A 99 15.13 7.25 -18.23
N VAL A 100 13.97 7.44 -18.86
CA VAL A 100 13.11 6.33 -19.32
C VAL A 100 13.72 5.54 -20.49
N THR A 101 14.61 6.17 -21.27
CA THR A 101 15.29 5.54 -22.42
C THR A 101 16.45 4.63 -22.02
N ARG A 102 16.92 4.72 -20.77
CA ARG A 102 18.16 4.05 -20.34
C ARG A 102 17.98 2.53 -20.27
N PRO A 103 18.83 1.73 -20.95
CA PRO A 103 18.63 0.28 -21.10
C PRO A 103 18.75 -0.49 -19.77
N THR A 104 19.50 0.04 -18.81
CA THR A 104 19.69 -0.55 -17.47
C THR A 104 18.63 -0.11 -16.46
N MET A 105 17.68 0.74 -16.86
CA MET A 105 16.67 1.31 -15.98
C MET A 105 15.75 0.24 -15.40
N ARG A 106 15.30 0.47 -14.17
CA ARG A 106 14.34 -0.42 -13.48
C ARG A 106 13.02 0.29 -13.31
N PHE A 107 11.98 -0.31 -13.87
CA PHE A 107 10.63 0.23 -13.84
C PHE A 107 9.78 -0.39 -12.73
N VAL A 108 8.78 0.36 -12.29
CA VAL A 108 7.72 -0.08 -11.40
C VAL A 108 6.54 -0.50 -12.26
N GLU A 109 6.07 -1.73 -12.09
CA GLU A 109 4.86 -2.21 -12.76
C GLU A 109 3.64 -1.36 -12.36
N ILE A 110 2.86 -0.97 -13.36
CA ILE A 110 1.58 -0.27 -13.17
C ILE A 110 0.62 -1.25 -12.51
N LYS A 111 0.07 -0.87 -11.36
CA LYS A 111 -0.84 -1.73 -10.61
C LYS A 111 -2.25 -1.62 -11.16
N SER A 112 -2.97 -2.74 -11.12
CA SER A 112 -4.42 -2.72 -11.28
C SER A 112 -5.09 -1.97 -10.14
N GLU A 113 -6.35 -1.63 -10.33
CA GLU A 113 -7.15 -0.94 -9.31
C GLU A 113 -7.36 -1.84 -8.09
N ASP A 114 -7.63 -3.12 -8.30
CA ASP A 114 -7.77 -4.12 -7.23
C ASP A 114 -6.49 -4.28 -6.41
N GLN A 115 -5.32 -4.29 -7.07
CA GLN A 115 -4.03 -4.31 -6.38
C GLN A 115 -3.84 -3.05 -5.53
N GLN A 116 -4.21 -1.87 -6.04
CA GLN A 116 -4.13 -0.64 -5.27
C GLN A 116 -5.13 -0.63 -4.10
N ALA A 117 -6.35 -1.09 -4.30
CA ALA A 117 -7.38 -1.20 -3.27
C ALA A 117 -6.93 -2.13 -2.13
N LEU A 118 -6.40 -3.31 -2.48
CA LEU A 118 -5.84 -4.24 -1.51
C LEU A 118 -4.65 -3.62 -0.75
N LEU A 119 -3.74 -2.92 -1.44
CA LEU A 119 -2.65 -2.20 -0.75
C LEU A 119 -3.16 -1.08 0.17
N SER A 120 -4.25 -0.39 -0.18
CA SER A 120 -4.90 0.60 0.67
C SER A 120 -5.47 -0.04 1.94
N LEU A 121 -6.07 -1.23 1.83
CA LEU A 121 -6.51 -2.04 2.97
C LEU A 121 -5.35 -2.34 3.95
N HIS A 122 -4.20 -2.77 3.43
CA HIS A 122 -2.98 -3.01 4.22
C HIS A 122 -2.50 -1.74 4.94
N ARG A 123 -2.42 -0.60 4.22
CA ARG A 123 -1.98 0.67 4.81
C ARG A 123 -2.93 1.19 5.88
N ALA A 124 -4.24 1.06 5.67
CA ALA A 124 -5.25 1.46 6.63
C ALA A 124 -5.16 0.63 7.93
N ARG A 125 -4.98 -0.69 7.80
CA ARG A 125 -4.72 -1.57 8.95
C ARG A 125 -3.46 -1.13 9.71
N ASP A 126 -2.34 -0.88 9.02
CA ASP A 126 -1.09 -0.45 9.66
C ASP A 126 -1.22 0.91 10.36
N PHE A 127 -2.03 1.83 9.81
CA PHE A 127 -2.38 3.07 10.49
C PHE A 127 -3.16 2.80 11.78
N VAL A 128 -4.22 1.98 11.73
CA VAL A 128 -5.03 1.62 12.90
C VAL A 128 -4.22 0.87 13.97
N VAL A 129 -3.29 0.00 13.59
CA VAL A 129 -2.38 -0.68 14.54
C VAL A 129 -1.51 0.32 15.30
N ARG A 130 -1.02 1.38 14.64
CA ARG A 130 -0.27 2.45 15.30
C ARG A 130 -1.15 3.28 16.23
N GLN A 131 -2.35 3.65 15.79
CA GLN A 131 -3.34 4.35 16.62
C GLN A 131 -3.69 3.55 17.88
N ARG A 132 -3.89 2.22 17.74
CA ARG A 132 -4.12 1.32 18.89
C ARG A 132 -2.99 1.41 19.92
N THR A 133 -1.73 1.41 19.48
CA THR A 133 -0.59 1.53 20.39
C THR A 133 -0.57 2.89 21.09
N GLN A 134 -0.83 3.98 20.36
CA GLN A 134 -0.92 5.33 20.93
C GLN A 134 -2.02 5.42 22.00
N LEU A 135 -3.21 4.88 21.72
CA LEU A 135 -4.31 4.84 22.69
C LEU A 135 -4.03 3.96 23.90
N ILE A 136 -3.40 2.80 23.70
CA ILE A 136 -2.99 1.95 24.84
C ILE A 136 -2.01 2.70 25.72
N ASN A 137 -1.05 3.43 25.15
CA ASN A 137 -0.10 4.21 25.93
C ASN A 137 -0.82 5.32 26.72
N MET A 138 -1.75 6.05 26.10
CA MET A 138 -2.53 7.09 26.77
C MET A 138 -3.43 6.55 27.88
N LEU A 139 -4.14 5.45 27.62
CA LEU A 139 -4.99 4.78 28.62
C LEU A 139 -4.17 4.28 29.81
N ARG A 140 -2.87 4.00 29.64
CA ARG A 140 -1.98 3.60 30.72
C ARG A 140 -1.40 4.78 31.48
N SER A 141 -0.99 5.84 30.79
CA SER A 141 -0.32 6.98 31.43
C SER A 141 -1.31 7.79 32.26
N ARG A 142 -2.51 8.04 31.74
CA ARG A 142 -3.45 8.96 32.37
C ARG A 142 -3.93 8.50 33.76
N PRO A 143 -4.33 7.24 33.99
CA PRO A 143 -4.66 6.76 35.34
C PRO A 143 -3.42 6.63 36.24
N ALA A 144 -2.24 6.40 35.66
CA ALA A 144 -1.01 6.26 36.44
C ALA A 144 -0.59 7.57 37.12
N GLU A 145 -0.96 8.73 36.57
CA GLU A 145 -0.83 10.05 37.23
C GLU A 145 -1.59 10.13 38.56
N PHE A 146 -2.60 9.29 38.74
CA PHE A 146 -3.40 9.18 39.97
C PHE A 146 -3.10 7.88 40.75
N GLY A 147 -1.95 7.24 40.49
CA GLY A 147 -1.54 6.00 41.18
C GLY A 147 -2.20 4.71 40.68
N ILE A 148 -3.02 4.77 39.63
CA ILE A 148 -3.73 3.59 39.10
C ILE A 148 -2.90 2.95 37.98
N ALA A 149 -2.31 1.79 38.25
CA ALA A 149 -1.51 1.06 37.27
C ALA A 149 -2.32 0.03 36.48
N ILE A 150 -2.27 0.10 35.14
CA ILE A 150 -2.87 -0.92 34.26
C ILE A 150 -1.83 -1.98 33.89
N ALA A 151 -2.17 -3.26 34.04
CA ALA A 151 -1.33 -4.40 33.65
C ALA A 151 -0.94 -4.35 32.16
N ARG A 152 0.28 -4.81 31.83
CA ARG A 152 0.78 -4.83 30.44
C ARG A 152 -0.06 -5.77 29.56
N GLY A 153 -0.36 -5.32 28.34
CA GLY A 153 -1.00 -6.15 27.31
C GLY A 153 -2.20 -5.49 26.62
N VAL A 154 -2.43 -5.88 25.37
CA VAL A 154 -3.54 -5.36 24.54
C VAL A 154 -4.90 -5.75 25.10
N ALA A 155 -5.03 -6.98 25.64
CA ALA A 155 -6.23 -7.49 26.30
C ALA A 155 -6.57 -6.68 27.56
N ARG A 156 -5.58 -6.52 28.45
CA ARG A 156 -5.76 -5.74 29.69
C ARG A 156 -6.21 -4.30 29.44
N ALA A 157 -5.66 -3.66 28.40
CA ALA A 157 -6.06 -2.30 28.03
C ALA A 157 -7.50 -2.22 27.47
N ILE A 158 -8.00 -3.25 26.77
CA ILE A 158 -9.39 -3.26 26.31
C ILE A 158 -10.36 -3.61 27.43
N ASP A 159 -9.98 -4.51 28.35
CA ASP A 159 -10.80 -4.85 29.51
C ASP A 159 -10.96 -3.63 30.43
N PHE A 160 -9.89 -2.87 30.65
CA PHE A 160 -9.94 -1.60 31.36
C PHE A 160 -10.87 -0.60 30.67
N ALA A 161 -10.72 -0.43 29.35
CA ALA A 161 -11.56 0.49 28.58
C ALA A 161 -13.05 0.15 28.69
N LYS A 162 -13.39 -1.15 28.60
CA LYS A 162 -14.77 -1.62 28.81
C LYS A 162 -15.26 -1.31 30.22
N GLY A 163 -14.47 -1.63 31.24
CA GLY A 163 -14.84 -1.33 32.63
C GLY A 163 -15.13 0.15 32.89
N ILE A 164 -14.37 1.08 32.30
CA ILE A 164 -14.64 2.53 32.40
C ILE A 164 -15.95 2.91 31.69
N ILE A 165 -16.25 2.29 30.54
CA ILE A 165 -17.52 2.51 29.82
C ILE A 165 -18.71 1.98 30.62
N ASP A 166 -18.54 0.83 31.27
CA ASP A 166 -19.56 0.14 32.08
C ASP A 166 -19.77 0.81 33.46
N GLY A 167 -19.13 1.96 33.72
CA GLY A 167 -19.33 2.76 34.92
C GLY A 167 -18.55 2.28 36.14
N LYS A 168 -17.50 1.47 35.97
CA LYS A 168 -16.63 1.06 37.08
C LYS A 168 -15.99 2.29 37.72
N GLN A 169 -16.30 2.54 38.99
CA GLN A 169 -15.71 3.65 39.74
C GLN A 169 -14.20 3.45 39.87
N SER A 170 -13.44 4.44 39.39
CA SER A 170 -11.97 4.41 39.39
C SER A 170 -11.36 5.24 40.52
N GLY A 171 -12.18 5.87 41.38
CA GLY A 171 -11.68 6.80 42.41
C GLY A 171 -10.97 8.04 41.83
N LEU A 172 -11.22 8.35 40.56
CA LEU A 172 -10.61 9.47 39.85
C LEU A 172 -11.52 10.71 39.91
N PRO A 173 -10.97 11.93 39.81
CA PRO A 173 -11.77 13.13 39.60
C PRO A 173 -12.66 12.99 38.35
N GLU A 174 -13.86 13.56 38.39
CA GLU A 174 -14.88 13.43 37.34
C GLU A 174 -14.34 13.79 35.95
N LEU A 175 -13.64 14.92 35.83
CA LEU A 175 -13.02 15.34 34.57
C LEU A 175 -12.01 14.30 34.02
N ALA A 176 -11.25 13.64 34.89
CA ALA A 176 -10.32 12.59 34.48
C ALA A 176 -11.07 11.33 34.03
N GLN A 177 -12.21 11.00 34.67
CA GLN A 177 -13.08 9.91 34.23
C GLN A 177 -13.67 10.18 32.85
N ASP A 178 -14.09 11.41 32.55
CA ASP A 178 -14.64 11.76 31.24
C ASP A 178 -13.61 11.64 30.11
N VAL A 179 -12.39 12.13 30.35
CA VAL A 179 -11.27 11.95 29.41
C VAL A 179 -11.02 10.46 29.16
N LEU A 180 -10.97 9.64 30.21
CA LEU A 180 -10.77 8.20 30.08
C LEU A 180 -11.94 7.50 29.38
N ARG A 181 -13.17 7.96 29.58
CA ARG A 181 -14.36 7.45 28.89
C ARG A 181 -14.26 7.71 27.38
N GLY A 182 -13.85 8.91 26.99
CA GLY A 182 -13.60 9.27 25.58
C GLY A 182 -12.53 8.38 24.93
N LEU A 183 -11.37 8.24 25.58
CA LEU A 183 -10.28 7.38 25.10
C LEU A 183 -10.69 5.90 25.04
N SER A 184 -11.48 5.44 26.00
CA SER A 184 -11.97 4.07 26.08
C SER A 184 -12.92 3.74 24.95
N ARG A 185 -13.87 4.64 24.63
CA ARG A 185 -14.78 4.49 23.47
C ARG A 185 -13.99 4.37 22.17
N GLN A 186 -13.01 5.27 21.94
CA GLN A 186 -12.14 5.21 20.77
C GLN A 186 -11.35 3.89 20.70
N ARG A 187 -10.87 3.39 21.84
CA ARG A 187 -10.11 2.14 21.92
C ARG A 187 -10.95 0.91 21.57
N VAL A 188 -12.21 0.87 21.99
CA VAL A 188 -13.16 -0.20 21.66
C VAL A 188 -13.51 -0.14 20.17
N GLU A 189 -13.80 1.05 19.63
CA GLU A 189 -14.10 1.20 18.20
C GLU A 189 -12.93 0.76 17.31
N LEU A 190 -11.70 1.21 17.62
CA LEU A 190 -10.50 0.79 16.89
C LEU A 190 -10.24 -0.72 16.99
N HIS A 191 -10.67 -1.38 18.06
CA HIS A 191 -10.57 -2.84 18.17
C HIS A 191 -11.44 -3.54 17.13
N ASN A 192 -12.70 -3.12 17.03
CA ASN A 192 -13.67 -3.67 16.09
C ASN A 192 -13.24 -3.40 14.65
N ARG A 193 -12.81 -2.18 14.36
CA ARG A 193 -12.32 -1.80 13.04
C ARG A 193 -11.07 -2.57 12.62
N LEU A 194 -10.14 -2.83 13.56
CA LEU A 194 -8.98 -3.69 13.28
C LEU A 194 -9.40 -5.13 12.97
N ARG A 195 -10.36 -5.68 13.70
CA ARG A 195 -10.91 -7.02 13.43
C ARG A 195 -11.52 -7.08 12.03
N TRP A 196 -12.29 -6.07 11.63
CA TRP A 196 -12.84 -5.96 10.28
C TRP A 196 -11.72 -6.01 9.22
N TYR A 197 -10.69 -5.17 9.36
CA TYR A 197 -9.55 -5.18 8.43
C TYR A 197 -8.92 -6.58 8.35
N GLU A 198 -8.66 -7.24 9.48
CA GLU A 198 -8.03 -8.55 9.50
C GLU A 198 -8.87 -9.67 8.89
N ILE A 199 -10.20 -9.61 9.02
CA ILE A 199 -11.13 -10.55 8.36
C ILE A 199 -11.14 -10.30 6.86
N THR A 200 -11.36 -9.05 6.43
CA THR A 200 -11.39 -8.68 5.01
C THR A 200 -10.09 -9.07 4.31
N MET A 201 -8.93 -8.83 4.94
CA MET A 201 -7.63 -9.22 4.37
C MET A 201 -7.45 -10.73 4.23
N ARG A 202 -8.05 -11.53 5.12
CA ARG A 202 -8.06 -13.00 5.01
C ARG A 202 -8.94 -13.47 3.86
N ILE A 203 -10.12 -12.87 3.70
CA ILE A 203 -11.01 -13.14 2.57
C ILE A 203 -10.29 -12.82 1.25
N GLN A 204 -9.71 -11.62 1.12
CA GLN A 204 -8.97 -11.20 -0.07
C GLN A 204 -7.75 -12.12 -0.35
N ALA A 205 -7.09 -12.62 0.69
CA ALA A 205 -6.00 -13.60 0.52
C ALA A 205 -6.49 -14.97 0.03
N ARG A 206 -7.73 -15.37 0.36
CA ARG A 206 -8.35 -16.60 -0.15
C ARG A 206 -8.79 -16.45 -1.60
N LEU A 207 -9.28 -15.29 -2.01
CA LEU A 207 -9.69 -15.04 -3.39
C LEU A 207 -8.51 -14.95 -4.38
N SER A 208 -7.28 -14.73 -3.90
CA SER A 208 -6.11 -14.59 -4.74
C SER A 208 -5.30 -15.88 -4.84
N ARG A 209 -5.25 -16.50 -6.02
CA ARG A 209 -4.39 -17.66 -6.32
C ARG A 209 -2.92 -17.39 -5.99
N GLN A 210 -2.42 -16.20 -6.31
CA GLN A 210 -1.05 -15.79 -5.96
C GLN A 210 -0.82 -15.76 -4.44
N ALA A 211 -1.79 -15.26 -3.67
CA ALA A 211 -1.71 -15.26 -2.22
C ALA A 211 -1.80 -16.68 -1.63
N GLN A 212 -2.62 -17.56 -2.19
CA GLN A 212 -2.67 -18.98 -1.79
C GLN A 212 -1.31 -19.67 -2.03
N LEU A 213 -0.72 -19.49 -3.23
CA LEU A 213 0.61 -20.02 -3.55
C LEU A 213 1.68 -19.52 -2.57
N LEU A 214 1.63 -18.24 -2.22
CA LEU A 214 2.53 -17.63 -1.25
C LEU A 214 2.38 -18.21 0.16
N GLN A 215 1.18 -18.60 0.58
CA GLN A 215 0.90 -19.19 1.90
C GLN A 215 1.52 -20.57 2.08
N THR A 216 1.79 -21.30 0.99
CA THR A 216 2.54 -22.57 1.05
C THR A 216 3.99 -22.41 1.52
N ILE A 217 4.49 -21.18 1.62
CA ILE A 217 5.83 -20.90 2.15
C ILE A 217 5.74 -20.88 3.69
N PRO A 218 6.50 -21.75 4.40
CA PRO A 218 6.46 -21.79 5.86
C PRO A 218 6.71 -20.43 6.50
N GLY A 219 5.77 -19.99 7.34
CA GLY A 219 5.79 -18.70 8.03
C GLY A 219 5.15 -17.55 7.25
N VAL A 220 4.60 -17.76 6.06
CA VAL A 220 3.87 -16.74 5.30
C VAL A 220 2.37 -16.93 5.53
N GLY A 221 1.78 -16.10 6.39
CA GLY A 221 0.33 -16.08 6.61
C GLY A 221 -0.44 -15.29 5.53
N PRO A 222 -1.78 -15.39 5.50
CA PRO A 222 -2.66 -14.79 4.48
C PRO A 222 -2.46 -13.27 4.32
N VAL A 223 -2.32 -12.55 5.44
CA VAL A 223 -2.05 -11.11 5.44
C VAL A 223 -0.71 -10.79 4.76
N THR A 224 0.34 -11.53 5.06
CA THR A 224 1.64 -11.30 4.43
C THR A 224 1.62 -11.69 2.96
N ALA A 225 0.92 -12.77 2.61
CA ALA A 225 0.79 -13.24 1.25
C ALA A 225 0.05 -12.24 0.35
N SER A 226 -1.11 -11.74 0.79
CA SER A 226 -1.90 -10.78 0.01
C SER A 226 -1.18 -9.45 -0.17
N ALA A 227 -0.44 -8.98 0.85
CA ALA A 227 0.41 -7.79 0.74
C ALA A 227 1.48 -7.96 -0.34
N VAL A 228 2.11 -9.14 -0.41
CA VAL A 228 3.18 -9.44 -1.37
C VAL A 228 2.64 -9.52 -2.78
N ALA A 229 1.56 -10.28 -2.98
CA ALA A 229 0.91 -10.41 -4.27
C ALA A 229 0.52 -9.03 -4.82
N ALA A 230 -0.15 -8.20 -4.01
CA ALA A 230 -0.57 -6.86 -4.44
C ALA A 230 0.60 -5.88 -4.66
N THR A 231 1.72 -6.06 -3.94
CA THR A 231 2.89 -5.18 -4.09
C THR A 231 3.69 -5.48 -5.35
N ILE A 232 3.87 -6.77 -5.63
CA ILE A 232 4.77 -7.26 -6.69
C ILE A 232 4.02 -7.46 -8.00
N GLY A 233 2.72 -7.79 -7.97
CA GLY A 233 1.98 -8.11 -9.18
C GLY A 233 2.50 -9.37 -9.82
N SER A 234 2.78 -9.32 -11.12
CA SER A 234 3.18 -10.49 -11.91
C SER A 234 4.61 -10.97 -11.63
N GLY A 235 5.47 -10.10 -11.08
CA GLY A 235 6.86 -10.47 -10.74
C GLY A 235 7.83 -10.52 -11.93
N HIS A 236 7.34 -10.31 -13.16
CA HIS A 236 8.13 -10.30 -14.41
C HIS A 236 9.18 -9.19 -14.46
N GLN A 237 8.98 -8.10 -13.72
CA GLN A 237 9.93 -7.00 -13.59
C GLN A 237 11.25 -7.40 -12.89
N PHE A 238 11.33 -8.60 -12.29
CA PHE A 238 12.54 -9.08 -11.64
C PHE A 238 13.22 -10.18 -12.46
N LYS A 239 14.53 -10.05 -12.70
CA LYS A 239 15.35 -11.12 -13.31
C LYS A 239 15.60 -12.31 -12.36
N SER A 240 15.44 -12.13 -11.05
CA SER A 240 15.65 -13.20 -10.06
C SER A 240 14.93 -12.92 -8.74
N GLY A 241 14.65 -14.00 -7.99
CA GLY A 241 14.09 -13.90 -6.64
C GLY A 241 14.96 -13.15 -5.63
N ARG A 242 16.28 -13.05 -5.86
CA ARG A 242 17.18 -12.22 -5.04
C ARG A 242 16.88 -10.73 -5.28
N LYS A 243 16.71 -10.32 -6.54
CA LYS A 243 16.36 -8.94 -6.91
C LYS A 243 14.97 -8.56 -6.40
N CYS A 244 14.02 -9.50 -6.48
CA CYS A 244 12.69 -9.36 -5.89
C CYS A 244 12.75 -9.15 -4.36
N ALA A 245 13.53 -9.96 -3.64
CA ALA A 245 13.72 -9.80 -2.19
C ALA A 245 14.34 -8.44 -1.81
N SER A 246 15.34 -7.97 -2.57
CA SER A 246 15.96 -6.66 -2.33
C SER A 246 14.99 -5.50 -2.54
N PHE A 247 14.13 -5.57 -3.56
CA PHE A 247 13.12 -4.54 -3.85
C PHE A 247 12.16 -4.37 -2.67
N ARG A 248 11.64 -5.47 -2.12
CA ARG A 248 10.74 -5.38 -0.96
C ARG A 248 11.45 -4.98 0.33
N ARG A 249 12.73 -5.31 0.55
CA ARG A 249 13.47 -4.76 1.70
C ARG A 249 13.51 -3.23 1.65
N ASN A 250 13.77 -2.65 0.48
CA ASN A 250 13.85 -1.20 0.30
C ASN A 250 12.48 -0.50 0.42
N ARG A 251 11.39 -1.13 -0.04
CA ARG A 251 10.03 -0.61 0.18
C ARG A 251 9.55 -0.78 1.62
N ALA A 252 9.82 -1.92 2.24
CA ALA A 252 9.37 -2.20 3.60
C ALA A 252 9.99 -1.25 4.64
N GLY A 253 11.16 -0.67 4.41
CA GLY A 253 11.70 0.40 5.26
C GLY A 253 10.91 1.72 5.20
N LYS A 254 10.10 1.93 4.15
CA LYS A 254 9.24 3.11 3.95
C LYS A 254 7.76 2.83 4.21
N THR A 255 7.27 1.61 4.01
CA THR A 255 5.84 1.26 4.14
C THR A 255 5.51 0.57 5.48
N LEU A 256 6.45 -0.17 6.07
CA LEU A 256 6.31 -0.77 7.40
C LEU A 256 7.21 0.04 8.34
N GLY A 257 6.64 1.08 8.95
CA GLY A 257 7.38 2.04 9.77
C GLY A 257 8.43 1.36 10.66
N ARG A 258 9.71 1.71 10.44
CA ARG A 258 10.77 1.37 11.38
C ARG A 258 10.45 2.06 12.70
N SER A 259 10.11 1.30 13.74
CA SER A 259 10.56 1.69 15.07
C SER A 259 12.08 1.56 15.08
N ALA A 260 12.77 2.64 15.40
CA ALA A 260 14.23 2.71 15.47
C ALA A 260 14.76 1.99 16.72
N THR A 261 14.41 0.72 16.92
CA THR A 261 15.01 -0.12 17.98
C THR A 261 15.87 -1.19 17.33
N ARG A 262 17.18 -1.15 17.60
CA ARG A 262 18.18 -2.15 17.14
C ARG A 262 17.96 -3.57 17.74
N ARG A 263 16.90 -3.78 18.53
CA ARG A 263 16.49 -5.10 19.03
C ARG A 263 14.97 -5.30 18.80
N PRO A 264 14.55 -6.48 18.34
CA PRO A 264 13.13 -6.83 18.30
C PRO A 264 12.60 -6.93 19.74
N PRO A 265 11.36 -6.49 20.02
CA PRO A 265 10.73 -6.79 21.29
C PRO A 265 10.54 -8.31 21.44
N PRO A 266 10.75 -8.88 22.63
CA PRO A 266 10.48 -10.29 22.88
C PRO A 266 8.96 -10.48 22.73
N LYS A 267 8.55 -11.35 21.80
CA LYS A 267 7.17 -11.59 21.34
C LYS A 267 6.69 -10.63 20.24
N ALA A 268 7.28 -10.74 19.06
CA ALA A 268 6.66 -10.30 17.82
C ALA A 268 5.41 -11.16 17.55
N ASN A 269 4.25 -10.52 17.34
CA ASN A 269 3.05 -11.21 16.85
C ASN A 269 3.38 -11.98 15.56
N CYS A 270 2.72 -13.13 15.35
CA CYS A 270 2.97 -14.06 14.23
C CYS A 270 2.96 -13.41 12.83
N GLY A 271 2.35 -12.23 12.67
CA GLY A 271 2.40 -11.43 11.44
C GLY A 271 3.78 -10.81 11.14
N ASP A 272 4.56 -10.41 12.15
CA ASP A 272 5.87 -9.78 11.96
C ASP A 272 6.99 -10.80 11.73
N ALA A 273 6.90 -11.98 12.36
CA ALA A 273 7.84 -13.08 12.18
C ALA A 273 7.88 -13.58 10.72
N GLY A 274 6.72 -13.63 10.05
CA GLY A 274 6.62 -13.96 8.62
C GLY A 274 7.27 -12.92 7.71
N SER A 275 7.22 -11.64 8.10
CA SER A 275 7.89 -10.56 7.37
C SER A 275 9.42 -10.70 7.40
N HIS A 276 9.99 -11.13 8.54
CA HIS A 276 11.43 -11.34 8.69
C HIS A 276 11.93 -12.54 7.86
N ARG A 277 11.18 -13.65 7.83
CA ARG A 277 11.56 -14.84 7.05
C ARG A 277 11.41 -14.61 5.54
N TRP A 278 10.40 -13.87 5.08
CA TRP A 278 10.29 -13.47 3.66
C TRP A 278 11.43 -12.54 3.25
N ARG A 279 11.86 -11.63 4.13
CA ARG A 279 13.03 -10.76 3.89
C ARG A 279 14.32 -11.55 3.70
N SER A 280 14.40 -12.84 4.06
CA SER A 280 15.57 -13.68 3.75
C SER A 280 15.71 -13.95 2.24
N HIS A 281 16.93 -14.18 1.76
CA HIS A 281 17.17 -14.55 0.36
C HIS A 281 16.42 -15.83 -0.06
N ARG A 282 16.03 -16.69 0.89
CA ARG A 282 15.29 -17.93 0.62
C ARG A 282 13.81 -17.66 0.32
N GLY A 283 13.19 -16.69 0.97
CA GLY A 283 11.78 -16.31 0.76
C GLY A 283 11.50 -15.79 -0.65
N GLY A 284 12.30 -14.81 -1.11
CA GLY A 284 12.17 -14.27 -2.46
C GLY A 284 12.50 -15.25 -3.59
N ARG A 285 13.44 -16.18 -3.36
CA ARG A 285 13.74 -17.28 -4.32
C ARG A 285 12.56 -18.24 -4.48
N ARG A 286 11.91 -18.64 -3.38
CA ARG A 286 10.74 -19.54 -3.41
C ARG A 286 9.53 -18.90 -4.10
N TYR A 287 9.29 -17.62 -3.86
CA TYR A 287 8.25 -16.86 -4.57
C TYR A 287 8.51 -16.82 -6.08
N PHE A 288 9.72 -16.43 -6.47
CA PHE A 288 10.09 -16.29 -7.87
C PHE A 288 10.03 -17.62 -8.65
N ARG A 289 10.41 -18.73 -8.00
CA ARG A 289 10.33 -20.07 -8.61
C ARG A 289 8.89 -20.53 -8.86
N ARG A 290 7.93 -20.15 -7.99
CA ARG A 290 6.53 -20.58 -8.10
C ARG A 290 5.68 -19.72 -9.03
N MET A 291 6.00 -18.42 -9.17
CA MET A 291 5.26 -17.54 -10.08
C MET A 291 5.48 -17.94 -11.54
N ARG A 292 6.73 -18.18 -11.96
CA ARG A 292 7.07 -18.58 -13.35
C ARG A 292 6.54 -19.95 -13.79
N THR A 293 6.05 -20.78 -12.87
CA THR A 293 5.50 -22.11 -13.18
C THR A 293 3.97 -22.11 -13.21
N SER A 294 3.32 -20.96 -12.98
CA SER A 294 1.86 -20.86 -12.80
C SER A 294 1.18 -20.02 -13.89
N ASP A 295 1.91 -19.65 -14.94
CA ASP A 295 1.43 -18.80 -16.04
C ASP A 295 0.51 -19.59 -16.97
N ASP A 296 -0.70 -19.89 -16.52
CA ASP A 296 -1.84 -20.22 -17.38
C ASP A 296 -3.10 -19.55 -16.80
N LEU A 297 -3.53 -18.49 -17.51
CA LEU A 297 -4.83 -17.81 -17.54
C LEU A 297 -5.44 -17.33 -16.20
N ALA A 298 -5.63 -16.01 -16.08
CA ALA A 298 -6.44 -15.40 -15.02
C ALA A 298 -7.88 -15.18 -15.52
N PRO A 299 -8.92 -15.75 -14.89
CA PRO A 299 -10.29 -15.29 -15.09
C PRO A 299 -10.50 -13.94 -14.38
N SER A 300 -11.36 -13.10 -14.94
CA SER A 300 -11.80 -11.84 -14.34
C SER A 300 -12.44 -12.09 -12.97
N GLN A 301 -12.10 -11.27 -11.98
CA GLN A 301 -12.60 -11.40 -10.60
C GLN A 301 -14.13 -11.23 -10.46
N GLN A 302 -14.82 -10.87 -11.54
CA GLN A 302 -16.25 -10.61 -11.61
C GLN A 302 -17.08 -11.91 -11.61
N SER A 303 -16.61 -12.99 -12.24
CA SER A 303 -17.35 -14.26 -12.32
C SER A 303 -17.37 -15.06 -11.01
N LEU A 304 -16.42 -14.80 -10.11
CA LEU A 304 -16.33 -15.49 -8.82
C LEU A 304 -17.22 -14.86 -7.73
N MET A 305 -17.68 -13.62 -7.91
CA MET A 305 -18.62 -12.99 -6.97
C MET A 305 -20.06 -13.46 -7.17
N GLU A 306 -20.44 -13.90 -8.38
CA GLU A 306 -21.80 -14.38 -8.67
C GLU A 306 -22.08 -15.76 -8.06
N GLY A 307 -21.05 -16.61 -7.90
CA GLY A 307 -21.17 -17.94 -7.31
C GLY A 307 -21.23 -17.99 -5.77
N MET A 308 -21.07 -16.86 -5.08
CA MET A 308 -21.09 -16.78 -3.61
C MET A 308 -22.45 -16.32 -3.03
N ASN A 309 -23.44 -16.04 -3.88
CA ASN A 309 -24.83 -15.74 -3.47
C ASN A 309 -25.72 -17.00 -3.48
N SER A 310 -25.20 -18.16 -3.05
CA SER A 310 -26.03 -19.34 -2.81
C SER A 310 -26.42 -19.38 -1.32
N PRO A 311 -27.70 -19.62 -0.94
CA PRO A 311 -28.20 -19.33 0.41
C PRO A 311 -27.76 -20.31 1.52
N ASP A 312 -26.94 -21.33 1.23
CA ASP A 312 -26.68 -22.44 2.15
C ASP A 312 -25.22 -22.46 2.63
N ASP A 313 -24.87 -21.58 3.58
CA ASP A 313 -23.71 -21.75 4.47
C ASP A 313 -24.07 -21.24 5.88
N PRO A 314 -24.14 -22.11 6.92
CA PRO A 314 -24.63 -21.75 8.24
C PRO A 314 -23.55 -21.00 9.01
N GLY A 315 -23.45 -19.70 8.73
CA GLY A 315 -22.54 -18.75 9.39
C GLY A 315 -23.21 -17.41 9.62
N ASN A 316 -24.48 -17.42 10.03
CA ASN A 316 -25.26 -16.21 10.32
C ASN A 316 -24.66 -15.49 11.54
N LEU A 317 -23.85 -14.45 11.29
CA LEU A 317 -23.42 -13.47 12.28
C LEU A 317 -23.98 -12.12 11.86
N THR A 318 -25.07 -11.78 12.53
CA THR A 318 -25.87 -10.57 12.43
C THR A 318 -25.00 -9.33 12.24
N LEU A 319 -25.21 -8.66 11.10
CA LEU A 319 -24.61 -7.36 10.78
C LEU A 319 -25.07 -6.33 11.81
N ILE A 320 -24.15 -5.85 12.64
CA ILE A 320 -24.39 -4.64 13.44
C ILE A 320 -24.35 -3.45 12.48
N GLY A 321 -25.40 -2.63 12.57
CA GLY A 321 -25.83 -1.65 11.60
C GLY A 321 -24.79 -0.60 11.16
N ASN A 322 -25.05 -0.08 9.97
CA ASN A 322 -24.37 1.07 9.39
C ASN A 322 -24.37 2.27 10.36
N PRO A 323 -23.28 3.03 10.48
CA PRO A 323 -23.30 4.30 11.21
C PRO A 323 -24.19 5.32 10.47
N PRO A 324 -24.94 6.17 11.20
CA PRO A 324 -25.80 7.16 10.56
C PRO A 324 -24.97 8.20 9.80
N SER A 325 -25.41 8.47 8.58
CA SER A 325 -24.95 9.60 7.77
C SER A 325 -25.32 10.91 8.47
N ILE A 326 -24.32 11.68 8.88
CA ILE A 326 -24.51 13.07 9.28
C ILE A 326 -24.66 13.88 7.98
N ARG A 327 -25.85 14.44 7.78
CA ARG A 327 -26.09 15.60 6.89
C ARG A 327 -25.69 16.87 7.63
#